data_AF-A0A2G2ALE1-F1
#
_entry.id   AF-A0A2G2ALE1-F1
#
_cell.length_a   1.000
_cell.length_b   1.000
_cell.length_c   1.000
_cell.angle_alpha   90.00
_cell.angle_beta   90.00
_cell.angle_gamma   90.00
#
_symmetry.space_group_name_H-M   'P 1'
#
loop_
_entity.id
_entity.type
_entity.pdbx_description
1 polymer ?
#
loop_
_entity_poly.entity_id
_entity_poly.type
_entity_poly.pdbx_seq_one_letter_code
_entity_poly.pdbx_strand_id
1 'polypeptide(L)'
;MNVSVTNPIQIPQNMSSNAKRDSTLSLEQQTLIEETLAKYDSSSLSKKDALEIVDAFKEAGIEPSKELAAALSSVGFDAKEIGDLAGASGNTAGSRPTGGPPPPPPPSSEEEISSIYDLLESLLSSDEEEASTATTSSLLTGTGYDDESSSFETVLDYTSKIIRLKDDARSEVMNMLNEYNADETNSENEQMQKDLIGSLSEILNKTDNYNRMSFYA
;
A
#
# COMPACT_ATOMS: atom_id res chain seq x y z
N MET A 1 -74.50 -34.55 13.76
CA MET A 1 -73.27 -34.23 14.49
C MET A 1 -72.09 -34.73 13.68
N ASN A 2 -71.05 -33.91 13.51
CA ASN A 2 -69.64 -34.27 13.60
C ASN A 2 -68.84 -32.96 13.53
N VAL A 3 -68.33 -32.58 14.71
CA VAL A 3 -67.30 -31.56 14.88
C VAL A 3 -66.01 -32.11 14.30
N SER A 4 -65.30 -31.31 13.51
CA SER A 4 -63.94 -31.61 13.12
C SER A 4 -63.14 -30.33 12.99
N VAL A 5 -62.32 -30.15 14.03
CA VAL A 5 -60.94 -29.65 14.00
C VAL A 5 -60.76 -28.18 13.60
N THR A 6 -60.70 -27.37 14.65
CA THR A 6 -59.91 -26.14 14.70
C THR A 6 -58.42 -26.47 14.50
N ASN A 7 -57.82 -25.93 13.44
CA ASN A 7 -56.42 -25.47 13.43
C ASN A 7 -56.23 -24.53 12.23
N PRO A 8 -55.97 -23.23 12.44
CA PRO A 8 -55.63 -22.34 11.34
C PRO A 8 -54.25 -22.69 10.79
N ILE A 9 -54.22 -22.77 9.47
CA ILE A 9 -53.05 -22.85 8.61
C ILE A 9 -51.97 -21.86 9.04
N GLN A 10 -50.76 -22.38 9.16
CA GLN A 10 -49.50 -21.67 9.31
C GLN A 10 -49.31 -20.71 8.12
N ILE A 11 -49.13 -19.42 8.41
CA ILE A 11 -48.37 -18.54 7.53
C ILE A 11 -47.21 -18.02 8.39
N PRO A 12 -45.96 -18.42 8.13
CA PRO A 12 -44.82 -17.71 8.69
C PRO A 12 -44.88 -16.28 8.15
N GLN A 13 -45.15 -15.31 9.02
CA GLN A 13 -44.88 -13.91 8.73
C GLN A 13 -43.36 -13.74 8.66
N ASN A 14 -42.82 -14.06 7.48
CA ASN A 14 -41.56 -13.56 7.00
C ASN A 14 -41.71 -12.04 6.94
N MET A 15 -41.30 -11.35 8.01
CA MET A 15 -41.05 -9.91 8.01
C MET A 15 -39.84 -9.65 7.09
N SER A 16 -40.04 -9.80 5.79
CA SER A 16 -39.25 -9.15 4.76
C SER A 16 -40.05 -7.93 4.31
N SER A 17 -40.16 -6.94 5.19
CA SER A 17 -40.32 -5.56 4.74
C SER A 17 -38.99 -5.19 4.08
N ASN A 18 -38.85 -5.61 2.83
CA ASN A 18 -37.92 -5.10 1.85
C ASN A 18 -38.29 -3.64 1.62
N ALA A 19 -37.94 -2.79 2.59
CA ALA A 19 -37.92 -1.36 2.46
C ALA A 19 -36.97 -1.07 1.31
N LYS A 20 -37.55 -0.76 0.16
CA LYS A 20 -36.85 -0.06 -0.91
C LYS A 20 -36.26 1.17 -0.23
N ARG A 21 -34.94 1.17 -0.07
CA ARG A 21 -34.16 2.31 0.37
C ARG A 21 -34.28 3.37 -0.72
N ASP A 22 -35.40 4.09 -0.72
CA ASP A 22 -35.47 5.38 -1.38
C ASP A 22 -34.33 6.19 -0.76
N SER A 23 -33.39 6.54 -1.63
CA SER A 23 -32.08 7.07 -1.31
C SER A 23 -32.18 8.55 -0.94
N THR A 24 -33.19 8.88 -0.12
CA THR A 24 -33.55 10.23 0.25
C THR A 24 -32.95 10.59 1.58
N LEU A 25 -32.07 11.61 1.63
CA LEU A 25 -31.46 12.05 2.88
C LEU A 25 -32.52 12.69 3.80
N SER A 26 -32.53 12.29 5.07
CA SER A 26 -33.33 12.98 6.10
C SER A 26 -32.82 14.40 6.33
N LEU A 27 -33.68 15.32 6.79
CA LEU A 27 -33.28 16.68 7.19
C LEU A 27 -32.16 16.66 8.24
N GLU A 28 -32.19 15.70 9.16
CA GLU A 28 -31.14 15.51 10.16
C GLU A 28 -29.81 15.10 9.52
N GLN A 29 -29.85 14.24 8.50
CA GLN A 29 -28.67 13.81 7.76
C GLN A 29 -28.08 14.95 6.92
N GLN A 30 -28.92 15.78 6.30
CA GLN A 30 -28.48 16.97 5.57
C GLN A 30 -27.82 18.00 6.50
N THR A 31 -28.43 18.25 7.66
CA THR A 31 -27.86 19.16 8.66
C THR A 31 -26.50 18.66 9.14
N LEU A 32 -26.36 17.35 9.37
CA LEU A 32 -25.10 16.75 9.78
C LEU A 32 -24.02 16.85 8.67
N ILE A 33 -24.40 16.65 7.41
CA ILE A 33 -23.50 16.81 6.26
C ILE A 33 -22.95 18.24 6.24
N GLU A 34 -23.82 19.24 6.36
CA GLU A 34 -23.41 20.65 6.39
C GLU A 34 -22.51 20.97 7.59
N GLU A 35 -22.85 20.49 8.78
CA GLU A 35 -22.07 20.73 10.00
C GLU A 35 -20.69 20.06 9.94
N THR A 36 -20.63 18.84 9.41
CA THR A 36 -19.37 18.10 9.25
C THR A 36 -18.48 18.82 8.26
N LEU A 37 -19.01 19.20 7.10
CA LEU A 37 -18.24 19.80 6.01
C LEU A 37 -17.87 21.26 6.25
N ALA A 38 -18.62 22.00 7.09
CA ALA A 38 -18.24 23.34 7.50
C ALA A 38 -16.88 23.39 8.24
N LYS A 39 -16.39 22.24 8.73
CA LYS A 39 -15.09 22.11 9.40
C LYS A 39 -13.93 21.89 8.43
N TYR A 40 -14.22 21.56 7.17
CA TYR A 40 -13.24 21.19 6.15
C TYR A 40 -13.25 22.20 4.99
N ASP A 41 -12.16 22.24 4.22
CA ASP A 41 -12.04 23.08 3.03
C ASP A 41 -12.16 22.22 1.77
N SER A 42 -13.18 22.50 0.94
CA SER A 42 -13.40 21.84 -0.35
C SER A 42 -12.21 21.90 -1.31
N SER A 43 -11.35 22.92 -1.19
CA SER A 43 -10.21 23.14 -2.07
C SER A 43 -8.92 22.47 -1.59
N SER A 44 -8.90 21.94 -0.36
CA SER A 44 -7.72 21.34 0.28
C SER A 44 -8.10 20.09 1.09
N LEU A 45 -8.91 19.22 0.50
CA LEU A 45 -9.25 17.92 1.08
C LEU A 45 -8.06 16.96 1.03
N SER A 46 -7.57 16.53 2.20
CA SER A 46 -6.59 15.46 2.27
C SER A 46 -7.26 14.07 2.30
N LYS A 47 -6.47 13.02 2.04
CA LYS A 47 -6.91 11.62 2.17
C LYS A 47 -7.47 11.31 3.57
N LYS A 48 -6.88 11.92 4.60
CA LYS A 48 -7.31 11.77 5.99
C LYS A 48 -8.66 12.44 6.22
N ASP A 49 -8.85 13.65 5.72
CA ASP A 49 -10.11 14.37 5.84
C ASP A 49 -11.24 13.62 5.12
N ALA A 50 -10.98 13.10 3.92
CA ALA A 50 -11.95 12.32 3.17
C ALA A 50 -12.38 11.04 3.93
N LEU A 51 -11.45 10.35 4.59
CA LEU A 51 -11.75 9.19 5.44
C LEU A 51 -12.62 9.59 6.64
N GLU A 52 -12.26 10.68 7.33
CA GLU A 52 -13.04 11.18 8.47
C GLU A 52 -14.47 11.58 8.07
N ILE A 53 -14.62 12.24 6.92
CA ILE A 53 -15.93 12.62 6.36
C ILE A 53 -16.77 11.39 6.02
N VAL A 54 -16.17 10.41 5.33
CA VAL A 54 -16.88 9.17 4.95
C VAL A 54 -17.24 8.34 6.17
N ASP A 55 -16.38 8.28 7.18
CA ASP A 55 -16.67 7.53 8.41
C ASP A 55 -17.74 8.23 9.26
N ALA A 56 -17.73 9.56 9.35
CA ALA A 56 -18.82 10.33 9.98
C ALA A 56 -20.16 10.09 9.28
N PHE A 57 -20.16 10.03 7.94
CA PHE A 57 -21.37 9.72 7.17
C PHE A 57 -21.84 8.28 7.37
N LYS A 58 -20.93 7.31 7.41
CA LYS A 58 -21.28 5.91 7.72
C LYS A 58 -21.86 5.76 9.12
N GLU A 59 -21.29 6.43 10.12
CA GLU A 59 -21.78 6.40 11.51
C GLU A 59 -23.19 7.01 11.62
N ALA A 60 -23.47 8.03 10.82
CA ALA A 60 -24.79 8.65 10.68
C ALA A 60 -25.79 7.85 9.82
N GLY A 61 -25.40 6.67 9.31
CA GLY A 61 -26.22 5.85 8.43
C GLY A 61 -26.48 6.50 7.06
N ILE A 62 -25.60 7.40 6.63
CA ILE A 62 -25.65 8.08 5.34
C ILE A 62 -24.92 7.20 4.33
N GLU A 63 -25.70 6.51 3.48
CA GLU A 63 -25.15 5.70 2.41
C GLU A 63 -24.72 6.57 1.20
N PRO A 64 -23.67 6.15 0.46
CA PRO A 64 -23.30 6.78 -0.80
C PRO A 64 -24.49 6.76 -1.78
N SER A 65 -25.01 7.94 -2.11
CA SER A 65 -26.18 8.09 -2.95
C SER A 65 -26.05 9.31 -3.86
N LYS A 66 -26.90 9.37 -4.90
CA LYS A 66 -26.94 10.54 -5.80
C LYS A 66 -27.36 11.81 -5.06
N GLU A 67 -28.18 11.69 -4.02
CA GLU A 67 -28.58 12.82 -3.19
C GLU A 67 -27.44 13.32 -2.31
N LEU A 68 -26.66 12.41 -1.72
CA LEU A 68 -25.42 12.78 -1.03
C LEU A 68 -24.48 13.52 -1.98
N ALA A 69 -24.33 13.04 -3.22
CA ALA A 69 -23.50 13.75 -4.21
C ALA A 69 -24.02 15.16 -4.55
N ALA A 70 -25.33 15.34 -4.62
CA ALA A 70 -25.93 16.65 -4.85
C ALA A 70 -25.77 17.59 -3.64
N ALA A 71 -25.93 17.07 -2.42
CA ALA A 71 -25.71 17.81 -1.18
C ALA A 71 -24.25 18.27 -1.05
N LEU A 72 -23.31 17.36 -1.33
CA LEU A 72 -21.87 17.66 -1.36
C LEU A 72 -21.52 18.70 -2.42
N SER A 73 -22.04 18.55 -3.64
CA SER A 73 -21.81 19.51 -4.72
C SER A 73 -22.37 20.91 -4.38
N SER A 74 -23.47 20.99 -3.63
CA SER A 74 -24.05 22.26 -3.17
C SER A 74 -23.16 23.02 -2.19
N VAL A 75 -22.29 22.32 -1.45
CA VAL A 75 -21.31 22.92 -0.54
C VAL A 75 -19.90 23.00 -1.16
N GLY A 76 -19.76 22.66 -2.44
CA GLY A 76 -18.51 22.73 -3.19
C GLY A 76 -17.62 21.50 -3.08
N PHE A 77 -18.10 20.42 -2.44
CA PHE A 77 -17.36 19.16 -2.28
C PHE A 77 -17.76 18.14 -3.36
N ASP A 78 -16.78 17.51 -4.01
CA ASP A 78 -17.06 16.43 -4.95
C ASP A 78 -17.16 15.08 -4.21
N ALA A 79 -18.37 14.51 -4.17
CA ALA A 79 -18.59 13.21 -3.52
C ALA A 79 -17.77 12.07 -4.12
N LYS A 80 -17.50 12.17 -5.42
CA LYS A 80 -16.64 11.23 -6.13
C LYS A 80 -15.18 11.39 -5.67
N GLU A 81 -14.71 12.63 -5.54
CA GLU A 81 -13.36 12.93 -5.06
C GLU A 81 -13.17 12.47 -3.60
N ILE A 82 -14.12 12.76 -2.71
CA ILE A 82 -14.12 12.26 -1.33
C ILE A 82 -14.12 10.73 -1.32
N GLY A 83 -14.96 10.08 -2.13
CA GLY A 83 -15.03 8.63 -2.22
C GLY A 83 -13.78 7.98 -2.81
N ASP A 84 -13.12 8.64 -3.76
CA ASP A 84 -11.87 8.20 -4.37
C ASP A 84 -10.70 8.35 -3.37
N LEU A 85 -10.63 9.47 -2.64
CA LEU A 85 -9.66 9.71 -1.57
C LEU A 85 -9.85 8.75 -0.38
N ALA A 86 -11.09 8.50 0.02
CA ALA A 86 -11.44 7.58 1.10
C ALA A 86 -11.37 6.09 0.70
N GLY A 87 -11.08 5.78 -0.57
CA GLY A 87 -11.03 4.41 -1.08
C GLY A 87 -12.40 3.70 -1.09
N ALA A 88 -13.50 4.45 -1.01
CA ALA A 88 -14.87 3.93 -1.06
C ALA A 88 -15.31 3.54 -2.48
N SER A 89 -14.58 3.99 -3.51
CA SER A 89 -14.75 3.64 -4.94
C SER A 89 -14.13 2.27 -5.27
N GLY A 90 -14.40 1.26 -4.45
CA GLY A 90 -13.83 -0.09 -4.62
C GLY A 90 -14.70 -1.03 -5.45
N ASN A 91 -16.04 -0.89 -5.41
CA ASN A 91 -16.92 -1.91 -5.98
C ASN A 91 -18.16 -1.32 -6.67
N THR A 92 -18.31 -1.66 -7.96
CA THR A 92 -19.48 -1.55 -8.86
C THR A 92 -19.59 -0.26 -9.69
N ALA A 93 -19.80 -0.27 -11.00
CA ALA A 93 -19.79 -1.33 -12.00
C ALA A 93 -19.70 -0.68 -13.38
N GLY A 94 -18.65 -1.03 -14.11
CA GLY A 94 -18.48 -0.70 -15.52
C GLY A 94 -17.63 -1.72 -16.24
N SER A 95 -17.71 -3.02 -15.90
CA SER A 95 -17.24 -4.15 -16.72
C SER A 95 -17.71 -5.51 -16.16
N ARG A 96 -18.51 -6.25 -16.94
CA ARG A 96 -18.78 -7.71 -16.80
C ARG A 96 -17.85 -8.47 -17.80
N PRO A 97 -17.81 -9.81 -17.83
CA PRO A 97 -16.61 -10.64 -17.82
C PRO A 97 -16.30 -11.20 -19.22
N THR A 98 -15.33 -10.65 -19.92
CA THR A 98 -14.78 -11.26 -21.15
C THR A 98 -13.33 -10.88 -21.28
N GLY A 99 -12.43 -11.86 -21.17
CA GLY A 99 -11.02 -11.72 -21.53
C GLY A 99 -10.33 -10.58 -20.80
N GLY A 100 -10.07 -10.77 -19.51
CA GLY A 100 -9.10 -9.90 -18.84
C GLY A 100 -7.83 -9.87 -19.70
N PRO A 101 -7.25 -8.69 -20.00
CA PRO A 101 -5.89 -8.65 -20.48
C PRO A 101 -5.03 -9.50 -19.54
N PRO A 102 -3.94 -10.15 -20.04
CA PRO A 102 -3.05 -10.92 -19.18
C PRO A 102 -2.78 -10.10 -17.91
N PRO A 103 -2.71 -10.75 -16.73
CA PRO A 103 -2.53 -10.05 -15.47
C PRO A 103 -1.51 -8.93 -15.70
N PRO A 104 -1.85 -7.67 -15.41
CA PRO A 104 -0.87 -6.61 -15.50
C PRO A 104 0.36 -7.13 -14.75
N PRO A 105 1.55 -7.09 -15.37
CA PRO A 105 2.77 -7.38 -14.63
C PRO A 105 2.70 -6.54 -13.35
N PRO A 106 3.08 -7.09 -12.19
CA PRO A 106 2.98 -6.37 -10.92
C PRO A 106 3.54 -4.96 -11.14
N PRO A 107 2.75 -3.88 -10.99
CA PRO A 107 3.36 -2.58 -10.84
C PRO A 107 4.19 -2.65 -9.56
N SER A 108 5.30 -1.91 -9.55
CA SER A 108 6.16 -1.69 -8.38
C SER A 108 7.33 -2.67 -8.18
N SER A 109 7.94 -3.17 -9.25
CA SER A 109 9.38 -3.44 -9.16
C SER A 109 10.18 -2.15 -9.34
N GLU A 110 9.87 -1.26 -10.29
CA GLU A 110 10.71 -0.07 -10.56
C GLU A 110 10.76 0.96 -9.42
N GLU A 111 9.62 1.33 -8.81
CA GLU A 111 9.60 2.26 -7.67
C GLU A 111 10.28 1.66 -6.43
N GLU A 112 10.11 0.36 -6.23
CA GLU A 112 10.74 -0.36 -5.12
C GLU A 112 12.23 -0.59 -5.36
N ILE A 113 12.64 -0.86 -6.61
CA ILE A 113 14.04 -0.93 -7.04
C ILE A 113 14.72 0.42 -6.80
N SER A 114 14.08 1.53 -7.17
CA SER A 114 14.62 2.87 -6.93
C SER A 114 14.78 3.13 -5.44
N SER A 115 13.77 2.77 -4.64
CA SER A 115 13.80 2.96 -3.19
C SER A 115 14.90 2.12 -2.52
N ILE A 116 15.07 0.86 -2.93
CA ILE A 116 16.15 -0.01 -2.44
C ILE A 116 17.51 0.55 -2.86
N TYR A 117 17.62 1.00 -4.11
CA TYR A 117 18.83 1.53 -4.68
C TYR A 117 19.31 2.78 -3.94
N ASP A 118 18.45 3.79 -3.79
CA ASP A 118 18.78 5.05 -3.09
C ASP A 118 19.22 4.81 -1.65
N LEU A 119 18.58 3.82 -1.01
CA LEU A 119 18.79 3.45 0.38
C LEU A 119 20.09 2.68 0.61
N LEU A 120 20.47 1.83 -0.35
CA LEU A 120 21.77 1.17 -0.38
C LEU A 120 22.90 2.11 -0.79
N GLU A 121 22.65 3.04 -1.71
CA GLU A 121 23.62 4.05 -2.11
C GLU A 121 23.96 4.94 -0.91
N SER A 122 22.96 5.46 -0.19
CA SER A 122 23.21 6.23 1.03
C SER A 122 23.98 5.45 2.11
N LEU A 123 23.80 4.12 2.18
CA LEU A 123 24.52 3.25 3.11
C LEU A 123 25.96 3.01 2.71
N LEU A 124 26.24 2.74 1.42
CA LEU A 124 27.58 2.42 0.94
C LEU A 124 28.42 3.67 0.64
N SER A 125 27.78 4.80 0.34
CA SER A 125 28.45 6.09 0.09
C SER A 125 28.94 6.79 1.36
N SER A 126 28.62 6.27 2.56
CA SER A 126 29.10 6.84 3.83
C SER A 126 30.53 6.43 4.21
N ASP A 127 31.18 5.55 3.43
CA ASP A 127 32.52 4.97 3.69
C ASP A 127 33.62 5.57 2.77
N GLU A 128 33.50 6.83 2.34
CA GLU A 128 34.51 7.47 1.47
C GLU A 128 35.69 8.13 2.20
N GLU A 129 35.92 7.80 3.48
CA GLU A 129 37.15 8.21 4.17
C GLU A 129 37.74 6.98 4.90
N GLU A 130 38.79 6.41 4.29
CA GLU A 130 39.76 5.44 4.87
C GLU A 130 39.47 3.92 4.78
N ALA A 131 39.54 3.33 3.58
CA ALA A 131 39.79 1.88 3.45
C ALA A 131 40.69 1.48 2.25
N SER A 132 41.80 2.19 2.06
CA SER A 132 42.94 1.71 1.26
C SER A 132 43.71 0.58 1.97
N THR A 133 43.12 -0.56 2.33
CA THR A 133 43.87 -1.81 2.58
C THR A 133 43.00 -3.06 2.50
N ALA A 134 42.71 -3.56 1.30
CA ALA A 134 42.37 -4.97 1.13
C ALA A 134 42.73 -5.47 -0.29
N THR A 135 44.02 -5.44 -0.61
CA THR A 135 44.59 -6.39 -1.57
C THR A 135 44.25 -7.81 -1.08
N THR A 136 43.35 -8.51 -1.75
CA THR A 136 43.41 -9.95 -2.13
C THR A 136 42.02 -10.58 -2.34
N SER A 137 41.44 -10.45 -3.54
CA SER A 137 40.98 -11.61 -4.35
C SER A 137 40.28 -11.18 -5.64
N SER A 138 40.64 -11.86 -6.73
CA SER A 138 40.05 -11.80 -8.09
C SER A 138 40.29 -10.50 -8.86
N LEU A 139 41.27 -10.36 -9.76
CA LEU A 139 41.60 -11.25 -10.89
C LEU A 139 40.33 -11.75 -11.61
N LEU A 140 39.65 -10.87 -12.37
CA LEU A 140 39.28 -11.04 -13.79
C LEU A 140 38.24 -9.97 -14.23
N THR A 141 38.67 -8.72 -14.41
CA THR A 141 38.15 -7.83 -15.47
C THR A 141 39.11 -6.65 -15.59
N GLY A 142 40.05 -6.80 -16.51
CA GLY A 142 40.96 -5.71 -16.86
C GLY A 142 40.22 -4.67 -17.67
N THR A 143 39.78 -3.61 -17.01
CA THR A 143 39.58 -2.32 -17.64
C THR A 143 39.92 -1.24 -16.61
N GLY A 144 41.04 -0.56 -16.80
CA GLY A 144 41.45 0.60 -16.00
C GLY A 144 40.54 1.78 -16.30
N TYR A 145 39.39 1.80 -15.64
CA TYR A 145 38.47 2.93 -15.56
C TYR A 145 38.26 3.26 -14.09
N ASP A 146 38.09 4.54 -13.84
CA ASP A 146 38.21 5.23 -12.57
C ASP A 146 37.34 4.64 -11.43
N ASP A 147 37.87 4.75 -10.23
CA ASP A 147 37.55 4.20 -8.90
C ASP A 147 36.07 4.33 -8.41
N GLU A 148 35.19 4.95 -9.20
CA GLU A 148 33.80 5.32 -8.86
C GLU A 148 32.74 4.30 -9.30
N SER A 149 33.10 3.30 -10.11
CA SER A 149 32.13 2.30 -10.61
C SER A 149 31.94 1.10 -9.68
N SER A 150 32.78 0.93 -8.66
CA SER A 150 32.71 -0.24 -7.76
C SER A 150 31.54 -0.16 -6.79
N SER A 151 31.28 1.01 -6.20
CA SER A 151 30.16 1.24 -5.28
C SER A 151 28.82 1.11 -6.00
N PHE A 152 28.72 1.68 -7.20
CA PHE A 152 27.53 1.54 -8.06
C PHE A 152 27.24 0.09 -8.45
N GLU A 153 28.23 -0.67 -8.93
CA GLU A 153 28.05 -2.09 -9.29
C GLU A 153 27.68 -2.93 -8.06
N THR A 154 28.24 -2.61 -6.90
CA THR A 154 27.91 -3.25 -5.63
C THR A 154 26.45 -2.97 -5.27
N VAL A 155 26.04 -1.70 -5.20
CA VAL A 155 24.65 -1.29 -4.94
C VAL A 155 23.68 -1.97 -5.92
N LEU A 156 24.04 -2.07 -7.21
CA LEU A 156 23.23 -2.71 -8.24
C LEU A 156 23.09 -4.23 -8.02
N ASP A 157 24.17 -4.92 -7.63
CA ASP A 157 24.14 -6.36 -7.31
C ASP A 157 23.30 -6.63 -6.06
N TYR A 158 23.45 -5.83 -5.01
CA TYR A 158 22.61 -5.90 -3.80
C TYR A 158 21.13 -5.67 -4.14
N THR A 159 20.81 -4.60 -4.86
CA THR A 159 19.44 -4.30 -5.32
C THR A 159 18.86 -5.48 -6.12
N SER A 160 19.63 -6.02 -7.07
CA SER A 160 19.22 -7.15 -7.90
C SER A 160 18.97 -8.43 -7.09
N LYS A 161 19.80 -8.69 -6.07
CA LYS A 161 19.65 -9.85 -5.18
C LYS A 161 18.43 -9.70 -4.28
N ILE A 162 18.21 -8.52 -3.70
CA ILE A 162 17.07 -8.23 -2.82
C ILE A 162 15.74 -8.45 -3.57
N ILE A 163 15.64 -8.01 -4.82
CA ILE A 163 14.44 -8.21 -5.65
C ILE A 163 14.15 -9.68 -5.95
N ARG A 164 15.18 -10.54 -5.96
CA ARG A 164 15.03 -11.99 -6.19
C ARG A 164 14.71 -12.78 -4.92
N LEU A 165 14.76 -12.13 -3.75
CA LEU A 165 14.38 -12.76 -2.49
C LEU A 165 12.88 -13.10 -2.46
N LYS A 166 12.52 -14.05 -1.61
CA LYS A 166 11.13 -14.31 -1.20
C LYS A 166 10.59 -13.11 -0.41
N ASP A 167 9.28 -12.95 -0.41
CA ASP A 167 8.61 -11.84 0.28
C ASP A 167 9.00 -11.72 1.76
N ASP A 168 9.16 -12.86 2.47
CA ASP A 168 9.58 -12.88 3.88
C ASP A 168 10.98 -12.25 4.09
N ALA A 169 11.98 -12.74 3.35
CA ALA A 169 13.36 -12.27 3.46
C ALA A 169 13.55 -10.86 2.89
N ARG A 170 12.78 -10.52 1.86
CA ARG A 170 12.74 -9.18 1.27
C ARG A 170 12.18 -8.16 2.26
N SER A 171 11.10 -8.50 2.95
CA SER A 171 10.50 -7.63 3.98
C SER A 171 11.44 -7.42 5.17
N GLU A 172 12.20 -8.45 5.55
CA GLU A 172 13.22 -8.35 6.60
C GLU A 172 14.32 -7.35 6.20
N VAL A 173 14.88 -7.49 4.99
CA VAL A 173 15.88 -6.55 4.47
C VAL A 173 15.34 -5.12 4.41
N MET A 174 14.12 -4.93 3.92
CA MET A 174 13.50 -3.61 3.82
C MET A 174 13.28 -2.96 5.18
N ASN A 175 12.88 -3.74 6.19
CA ASN A 175 12.71 -3.21 7.53
C ASN A 175 14.05 -2.75 8.12
N MET A 176 15.12 -3.55 7.96
CA MET A 176 16.46 -3.19 8.44
C MET A 176 17.02 -1.94 7.75
N LEU A 177 16.80 -1.82 6.44
CA LEU A 177 17.18 -0.64 5.66
C LEU A 177 16.47 0.64 6.13
N ASN A 178 15.16 0.54 6.35
CA ASN A 178 14.33 1.66 6.78
C ASN A 178 14.62 2.08 8.23
N GLU A 179 14.88 1.11 9.11
CA GLU A 179 15.26 1.35 10.51
C GLU A 179 16.55 2.18 10.58
N TYR A 180 17.53 1.88 9.73
CA TYR A 180 18.77 2.65 9.65
C TYR A 180 18.58 4.09 9.15
N ASN A 181 17.61 4.35 8.24
CA ASN A 181 17.38 5.70 7.71
C ASN A 181 16.49 6.58 8.60
N ALA A 182 15.79 5.99 9.57
CA ALA A 182 14.91 6.72 10.47
C ALA A 182 15.67 7.47 11.58
N ASP A 183 16.87 7.02 11.95
CA ASP A 183 17.66 7.60 13.03
C ASP A 183 18.76 8.53 12.51
N GLU A 184 18.35 9.75 12.16
CA GLU A 184 19.19 10.87 11.68
C GLU A 184 20.07 11.49 12.80
N THR A 185 20.55 10.70 13.77
CA THR A 185 21.32 11.20 14.92
C THR A 185 22.61 10.43 15.20
N ASN A 186 23.72 11.00 14.72
CA ASN A 186 25.11 10.88 15.21
C ASN A 186 25.85 9.54 15.04
N SER A 187 27.09 9.64 14.54
CA SER A 187 28.35 8.87 14.70
C SER A 187 28.42 7.42 15.24
N GLU A 188 27.43 6.87 15.96
CA GLU A 188 27.31 5.41 16.21
C GLU A 188 26.87 4.65 14.94
N ASN A 189 26.48 5.39 13.90
CA ASN A 189 26.00 4.86 12.63
C ASN A 189 27.02 3.97 11.93
N GLU A 190 28.34 4.20 12.01
CA GLU A 190 29.33 3.37 11.29
C GLU A 190 29.32 1.89 11.74
N GLN A 191 29.25 1.63 13.04
CA GLN A 191 29.21 0.26 13.54
C GLN A 191 27.86 -0.40 13.20
N MET A 192 26.76 0.35 13.28
CA MET A 192 25.44 -0.12 12.88
C MET A 192 25.35 -0.39 11.37
N GLN A 193 25.95 0.47 10.54
CA GLN A 193 26.09 0.27 9.09
C GLN A 193 26.86 -1.01 8.80
N LYS A 194 28.01 -1.21 9.45
CA LYS A 194 28.83 -2.40 9.25
C LYS A 194 28.11 -3.68 9.68
N ASP A 195 27.40 -3.63 10.79
CA ASP A 195 26.61 -4.76 11.30
C ASP A 195 25.39 -5.03 10.39
N LEU A 196 24.77 -3.98 9.84
CA LEU A 196 23.69 -4.05 8.86
C LEU A 196 24.17 -4.65 7.53
N ILE A 197 25.27 -4.15 6.98
CA ILE A 197 25.88 -4.66 5.74
C ILE A 197 26.30 -6.12 5.92
N GLY A 198 26.86 -6.49 7.07
CA GLY A 198 27.18 -7.88 7.40
C GLY A 198 25.95 -8.79 7.41
N SER A 199 24.89 -8.35 8.08
CA SER A 199 23.61 -9.07 8.15
C SER A 199 22.93 -9.17 6.78
N LEU A 200 22.95 -8.08 6.00
CA LEU A 200 22.41 -8.01 4.65
C LEU A 200 23.14 -9.00 3.72
N SER A 201 24.48 -8.99 3.73
CA SER A 201 25.28 -9.93 2.97
C SER A 201 24.98 -11.38 3.34
N GLU A 202 24.77 -11.68 4.62
CA GLU A 202 24.39 -13.01 5.08
C GLU A 202 23.02 -13.45 4.53
N ILE A 203 22.01 -12.58 4.62
CA ILE A 203 20.66 -12.85 4.10
C ILE A 203 20.70 -13.09 2.59
N LEU A 204 21.48 -12.28 1.87
CA LEU A 204 21.62 -12.39 0.42
C LEU A 204 22.49 -13.56 -0.02
N ASN A 205 23.38 -14.10 0.82
CA ASN A 205 24.14 -15.29 0.47
C ASN A 205 23.36 -16.60 0.72
N LYS A 206 22.27 -16.54 1.49
CA LYS A 206 21.40 -17.69 1.76
C LYS A 206 20.53 -18.01 0.54
N THR A 207 20.92 -19.04 -0.22
CA THR A 207 20.18 -19.51 -1.40
C THR A 207 18.72 -19.91 -1.12
N ASP A 208 18.41 -20.31 0.12
CA ASP A 208 17.05 -20.67 0.53
C ASP A 208 16.11 -19.46 0.63
N ASN A 209 16.65 -18.24 0.75
CA ASN A 209 15.88 -17.00 0.81
C ASN A 209 15.41 -16.52 -0.56
N TYR A 210 15.87 -17.13 -1.65
CA TYR A 210 15.49 -16.76 -3.01
C TYR A 210 14.26 -17.53 -3.47
N ASN A 211 13.45 -16.89 -4.32
CA ASN A 211 12.42 -17.59 -5.06
C ASN A 211 13.10 -18.68 -5.92
N ARG A 212 12.78 -19.96 -5.66
CA ARG A 212 13.24 -21.06 -6.53
C ARG A 212 12.62 -20.80 -7.89
N MET A 213 13.41 -20.25 -8.80
CA MET A 213 13.01 -20.13 -10.18
C MET A 213 12.77 -21.54 -10.69
N SER A 214 11.50 -21.92 -10.84
CA SER A 214 11.13 -23.17 -11.49
C SER A 214 11.54 -23.03 -12.95
N PHE A 215 12.75 -23.48 -13.26
CA PHE A 215 13.13 -23.80 -14.62
C PHE A 215 12.18 -24.92 -15.06
N TYR A 216 11.13 -24.57 -15.80
CA TYR A 216 10.28 -25.54 -16.47
C TYR A 216 11.21 -26.41 -17.34
N ALA A 217 11.36 -27.67 -16.94
CA ALA A 217 12.04 -28.71 -17.71
C ALA A 217 11.12 -29.27 -18.79
#